data_AF-A0A378MV71-F1
#
_entry.id   AF-A0A378MV71-F1
#
_cell.length_a   1.000
_cell.length_b   1.000
_cell.length_c   1.000
_cell.angle_alpha   90.00
_cell.angle_beta   90.00
_cell.angle_gamma   90.00
#
_symmetry.space_group_name_H-M   'P 1'
#
loop_
_entity.id
_entity.type
_entity.pdbx_description
1 polymer ?
#
loop_
_entity_poly.entity_id
_entity_poly.type
_entity_poly.pdbx_seq_one_letter_code
_entity_poly.pdbx_strand_id
1 'polypeptide(L)'
;MYTVGFEKFLPYLLGENEDKVAKTPEWAAEICGISADKIREFARMLAGKRTQFIFGWAIQRQQHGEQPYWMGAVLASMLGQIGLEGGGISYAHHYSSIGIPESGAAMPGRSRSILMRGKPEIRQQRLQRLQRHHSGGSYDRQLAPRRRNH
;
A
#
# COMPACT_ATOMS: atom_id res chain seq x y z
N MET A 1 -4.59 -12.88 11.25
CA MET A 1 -3.97 -13.58 10.11
C MET A 1 -4.40 -12.84 8.84
N TYR A 2 -3.46 -12.37 8.01
CA TYR A 2 -3.75 -11.55 6.81
C TYR A 2 -3.74 -12.34 5.50
N THR A 3 -3.51 -13.66 5.57
CA THR A 3 -3.43 -14.57 4.42
C THR A 3 -4.42 -15.72 4.58
N VAL A 4 -4.68 -16.42 3.47
CA VAL A 4 -5.53 -17.63 3.41
C VAL A 4 -4.81 -18.70 2.58
N GLY A 5 -5.04 -19.99 2.87
CA GLY A 5 -4.48 -21.10 2.09
C GLY A 5 -3.09 -21.57 2.51
N PHE A 6 -2.49 -20.98 3.55
CA PHE A 6 -1.17 -21.40 4.04
C PHE A 6 -1.18 -22.85 4.57
N GLU A 7 -2.31 -23.26 5.14
CA GLU A 7 -2.60 -24.62 5.60
C GLU A 7 -2.54 -25.67 4.48
N LYS A 8 -2.75 -25.27 3.22
CA LYS A 8 -2.58 -26.14 2.04
C LYS A 8 -1.15 -26.10 1.49
N PHE A 9 -0.49 -24.95 1.62
CA PHE A 9 0.88 -24.74 1.14
C PHE A 9 1.92 -25.43 2.02
N LEU A 10 1.77 -25.39 3.35
CA LEU A 10 2.75 -25.94 4.28
C LEU A 10 2.99 -27.45 4.07
N PRO A 11 1.96 -28.31 3.90
CA PRO A 11 2.17 -29.72 3.57
C PRO A 11 2.95 -29.94 2.26
N TYR A 12 2.74 -29.11 1.23
CA TYR A 12 3.52 -29.18 -0.02
C TYR A 12 4.99 -28.83 0.19
N LEU A 13 5.26 -27.82 1.02
CA LEU A 13 6.63 -27.40 1.33
C LEU A 13 7.37 -28.47 2.15
N LEU A 14 6.68 -29.09 3.11
CA LEU A 14 7.21 -30.13 3.97
C LEU A 14 7.27 -31.52 3.31
N GLY A 15 6.66 -31.71 2.13
CA GLY A 15 6.57 -33.01 1.46
C GLY A 15 5.55 -33.97 2.09
N GLU A 16 4.59 -33.44 2.84
CA GLU A 16 3.52 -34.21 3.48
C GLU A 16 2.33 -34.44 2.52
N ASN A 17 2.28 -33.70 1.40
CA ASN A 17 1.29 -33.85 0.34
C ASN A 17 1.53 -35.10 -0.53
N GLU A 18 0.87 -35.17 -1.69
CA GLU A 18 0.98 -36.28 -2.66
C GLU A 18 2.36 -36.40 -3.30
N ASP A 19 3.14 -35.31 -3.41
CA ASP A 19 4.44 -35.33 -4.08
C ASP A 19 5.54 -36.02 -3.27
N LYS A 20 5.36 -36.13 -1.94
CA LYS A 20 6.29 -36.78 -1.00
C LYS A 20 7.74 -36.26 -1.09
N VAL A 21 7.95 -35.04 -1.57
CA VAL A 21 9.27 -34.40 -1.70
C VAL A 21 9.32 -33.16 -0.82
N ALA A 22 10.07 -33.23 0.28
CA ALA A 22 10.35 -32.07 1.11
C ALA A 22 11.22 -31.06 0.34
N LYS A 23 10.80 -29.78 0.32
CA LYS A 23 11.51 -28.70 -0.38
C LYS A 23 12.65 -28.15 0.48
N THR A 24 13.60 -29.03 0.83
CA THR A 24 14.73 -28.72 1.70
C THR A 24 15.79 -27.87 0.98
N PRO A 25 16.71 -27.22 1.73
CA PRO A 25 17.87 -26.57 1.13
C PRO A 25 18.73 -27.52 0.29
N GLU A 26 18.87 -28.79 0.69
CA GLU A 26 19.56 -29.83 -0.08
C GLU A 26 18.88 -30.09 -1.42
N TRP A 27 17.55 -30.25 -1.40
CA TRP A 27 16.76 -30.42 -2.62
C TRP A 27 16.90 -29.21 -3.56
N ALA A 28 16.86 -28.00 -3.02
CA ALA A 28 16.98 -26.78 -3.81
C ALA A 28 18.40 -26.62 -4.40
N ALA A 29 19.43 -27.06 -3.67
CA ALA A 29 20.83 -26.96 -4.12
C ALA A 29 21.09 -27.73 -5.41
N GLU A 30 20.52 -28.93 -5.54
CA GLU A 30 20.62 -29.76 -6.75
C GLU A 30 19.97 -29.11 -7.97
N ILE A 31 18.95 -28.25 -7.77
CA ILE A 31 18.21 -27.58 -8.84
C ILE A 31 18.86 -26.26 -9.25
N CYS A 32 19.21 -25.41 -8.28
CA CYS A 32 19.67 -24.05 -8.57
C CYS A 32 21.19 -23.88 -8.58
N GLY A 33 21.95 -24.92 -8.19
CA GLY A 33 23.41 -24.90 -8.15
C GLY A 33 24.00 -24.05 -7.01
N ILE A 34 23.20 -23.68 -6.00
CA ILE A 34 23.64 -22.93 -4.81
C ILE A 34 23.73 -23.88 -3.62
N SER A 35 24.86 -23.92 -2.92
CA SER A 35 25.05 -24.77 -1.73
C SER A 35 23.94 -24.58 -0.70
N ALA A 36 23.48 -25.68 -0.09
CA ALA A 36 22.43 -25.69 0.93
C ALA A 36 22.71 -24.70 2.09
N ASP A 37 23.96 -24.55 2.50
CA ASP A 37 24.35 -23.61 3.57
C ASP A 37 24.11 -22.15 3.20
N LYS A 38 24.45 -21.75 1.97
CA LYS A 38 24.13 -20.40 1.46
C LYS A 38 22.63 -20.15 1.38
N ILE A 39 21.83 -21.17 1.03
CA ILE A 39 20.37 -21.05 1.01
C ILE A 39 19.84 -20.80 2.44
N ARG A 40 20.35 -21.55 3.43
CA ARG A 40 20.00 -21.34 4.85
C ARG A 40 20.43 -19.96 5.35
N GLU A 41 21.66 -19.56 5.05
CA GLU A 41 22.20 -18.25 5.43
C GLU A 41 21.33 -17.14 4.86
N PHE A 42 20.99 -17.22 3.57
CA PHE A 42 20.12 -16.26 2.91
C PHE A 42 18.74 -16.21 3.56
N ALA A 43 18.10 -17.36 3.83
CA ALA A 43 16.80 -17.40 4.51
C ALA A 43 16.85 -16.76 5.91
N ARG A 44 17.88 -17.04 6.71
CA ARG A 44 18.08 -16.42 8.03
C ARG A 44 18.34 -14.92 7.93
N MET A 45 19.11 -14.48 6.93
CA MET A 45 19.37 -13.06 6.69
C MET A 45 18.07 -12.30 6.37
N LEU A 46 17.21 -12.87 5.50
CA LEU A 46 15.92 -12.27 5.16
C LEU A 46 15.00 -12.13 6.38
N ALA A 47 14.94 -13.17 7.22
CA ALA A 47 14.14 -13.18 8.44
C ALA A 47 14.70 -12.28 9.56
N GLY A 48 16.03 -12.12 9.63
CA GLY A 48 16.70 -11.36 10.67
C GLY A 48 16.80 -9.85 10.43
N LYS A 49 16.36 -9.33 9.27
CA LYS A 49 16.49 -7.92 8.90
C LYS A 49 15.19 -7.35 8.34
N ARG A 50 15.09 -6.01 8.30
CA ARG A 50 14.08 -5.30 7.50
C ARG A 50 14.40 -5.51 6.02
N THR A 51 13.51 -6.15 5.28
CA THR A 51 13.76 -6.69 3.94
C THR A 51 12.67 -6.24 2.97
N GLN A 52 13.11 -5.62 1.87
CA GLN A 52 12.29 -5.26 0.72
C GLN A 52 12.65 -6.15 -0.47
N PHE A 53 11.67 -6.90 -1.00
CA PHE A 53 11.82 -7.60 -2.26
C PHE A 53 11.54 -6.66 -3.44
N ILE A 54 12.39 -6.73 -4.46
CA ILE A 54 12.30 -5.93 -5.67
C ILE A 54 12.36 -6.85 -6.89
N PHE A 55 11.25 -6.96 -7.62
CA PHE A 55 11.14 -7.81 -8.80
C PHE A 55 11.21 -7.00 -10.09
N GLY A 56 12.02 -7.47 -11.04
CA GLY A 56 12.00 -7.01 -12.43
C GLY A 56 11.03 -7.81 -13.30
N TRP A 57 10.70 -7.30 -14.48
CA TRP A 57 9.67 -7.88 -15.35
C TRP A 57 10.15 -8.99 -16.28
N ALA A 58 11.45 -9.30 -16.32
CA ALA A 58 11.98 -10.35 -17.19
C ALA A 58 11.56 -11.75 -16.72
N ILE A 59 11.59 -12.00 -15.41
CA ILE A 59 11.42 -13.35 -14.83
C ILE A 59 10.00 -13.92 -15.03
N GLN A 60 9.01 -13.10 -15.37
CA GLN A 60 7.65 -13.57 -15.70
C GLN A 60 7.43 -13.89 -17.19
N ARG A 61 8.41 -13.65 -18.07
CA ARG A 61 8.34 -13.93 -19.52
C ARG A 61 9.01 -15.23 -19.90
N GLN A 62 8.82 -16.25 -19.08
CA GLN A 62 9.30 -17.61 -19.32
C GLN A 62 8.15 -18.60 -19.10
N GLN A 63 8.34 -19.86 -19.49
CA GLN A 63 7.39 -20.90 -19.13
C GLN A 63 7.26 -20.96 -17.61
N HIS A 64 6.02 -21.03 -17.13
CA HIS A 64 5.69 -20.94 -15.69
C HIS A 64 6.12 -19.62 -15.02
N GLY A 65 6.17 -18.52 -15.79
CA GLY A 65 6.58 -17.21 -15.32
C GLY A 65 5.70 -16.60 -14.23
N GLU A 66 4.50 -17.13 -14.01
CA GLU A 66 3.62 -16.78 -12.89
C GLU A 66 4.17 -17.26 -11.54
N GLN A 67 4.90 -18.38 -11.51
CA GLN A 67 5.40 -19.02 -10.30
C GLN A 67 6.39 -18.14 -9.49
N PRO A 68 7.43 -17.53 -10.08
CA PRO A 68 8.38 -16.70 -9.32
C PRO A 68 7.74 -15.45 -8.71
N TYR A 69 6.77 -14.86 -9.41
CA TYR A 69 5.99 -13.73 -8.88
C TYR A 69 5.11 -14.15 -7.71
N TRP A 70 4.35 -15.25 -7.88
CA TRP A 70 3.51 -15.78 -6.81
C TRP A 70 4.32 -16.16 -5.57
N MET A 71 5.43 -16.88 -5.74
CA MET A 71 6.30 -17.30 -4.63
C MET A 71 6.97 -16.10 -3.95
N GLY A 72 7.29 -15.04 -4.70
CA GLY A 72 7.76 -13.77 -4.13
C GLY A 72 6.76 -13.15 -3.15
N ALA A 73 5.47 -13.12 -3.51
CA ALA A 73 4.40 -12.65 -2.63
C ALA A 73 4.23 -13.55 -1.40
N VAL A 74 4.33 -14.87 -1.57
CA VAL A 74 4.25 -15.84 -0.46
C VAL A 74 5.41 -15.61 0.53
N LEU A 75 6.65 -15.49 0.06
CA LEU A 75 7.81 -15.19 0.91
C LEU A 75 7.66 -13.87 1.66
N ALA A 76 7.25 -12.80 0.97
CA ALA A 76 7.00 -11.50 1.60
C ALA A 76 5.93 -11.59 2.69
N SER A 77 4.89 -12.40 2.46
CA SER A 77 3.82 -12.65 3.43
C SER A 77 4.33 -13.45 4.64
N MET A 78 5.18 -14.46 4.42
CA MET A 78 5.80 -15.26 5.48
C MET A 78 6.74 -14.43 6.37
N LEU A 79 7.47 -13.47 5.80
CA LEU A 79 8.29 -12.54 6.57
C LEU A 79 7.45 -11.56 7.41
N GLY A 80 6.19 -11.33 7.04
CA GLY A 80 5.27 -10.48 7.80
C GLY A 80 5.60 -8.98 7.78
N GLN A 81 6.41 -8.51 6.82
CA GLN A 81 6.88 -7.12 6.76
C GLN A 81 6.13 -6.26 5.73
N ILE A 82 5.10 -6.80 5.09
CA ILE A 82 4.27 -6.07 4.13
C ILE A 82 3.55 -4.91 4.84
N GLY A 83 3.68 -3.70 4.28
CA GLY A 83 3.07 -2.48 4.82
C GLY A 83 3.98 -1.69 5.76
N LEU A 84 5.19 -2.19 6.06
CA LEU A 84 6.19 -1.46 6.83
C LEU A 84 7.16 -0.72 5.90
N GLU A 85 7.70 0.40 6.35
CA GLU A 85 8.71 1.16 5.60
C GLU A 85 9.96 0.31 5.35
N GLY A 86 10.39 0.20 4.09
CA GLY A 86 11.50 -0.67 3.69
C GLY A 86 11.22 -2.17 3.82
N GLY A 87 9.95 -2.57 3.99
CA GLY A 87 9.51 -3.96 4.12
C GLY A 87 8.47 -4.36 3.09
N GLY A 88 8.48 -5.65 2.71
CA GLY A 88 7.46 -6.22 1.83
C GLY A 88 7.99 -6.46 0.42
N ILE A 89 7.17 -6.16 -0.60
CA ILE A 89 7.45 -6.49 -2.00
C ILE A 89 7.03 -5.39 -2.96
N SER A 90 7.80 -5.20 -4.02
CA SER A 90 7.51 -4.27 -5.10
C SER A 90 7.83 -4.91 -6.44
N TYR A 91 6.90 -4.78 -7.38
CA TYR A 91 7.02 -5.30 -8.76
C TYR A 91 7.33 -4.21 -9.78
N ALA A 92 7.45 -2.96 -9.36
CA ALA A 92 7.62 -1.82 -10.26
C ALA A 92 8.50 -0.74 -9.64
N HIS A 93 9.39 -1.11 -8.71
CA HIS A 93 10.27 -0.14 -8.06
C HIS A 93 11.03 0.69 -9.09
N HIS A 94 11.06 2.00 -8.85
CA HIS A 94 11.64 3.03 -9.71
C HIS A 94 10.93 3.25 -11.06
N TYR A 95 9.99 2.39 -11.46
CA TYR A 95 9.11 2.70 -12.57
C TYR A 95 8.09 3.75 -12.14
N SER A 96 7.93 4.82 -12.91
CA SER A 96 6.99 5.92 -12.62
C SER A 96 7.13 6.50 -11.20
N SER A 97 8.36 6.58 -10.67
CA SER A 97 8.67 7.07 -9.32
C SER A 97 8.20 6.19 -8.14
N ILE A 98 7.79 4.94 -8.38
CA ILE A 98 7.36 4.03 -7.30
C ILE A 98 8.52 3.74 -6.34
N GLY A 99 8.32 4.07 -5.07
CA GLY A 99 9.31 3.89 -4.01
C GLY A 99 10.38 5.00 -3.93
N ILE A 100 10.28 6.05 -4.76
CA ILE A 100 11.10 7.25 -4.62
C ILE A 100 10.46 8.16 -3.57
N PRO A 101 11.22 8.66 -2.57
CA PRO A 101 10.68 9.63 -1.61
C PRO A 101 10.20 10.88 -2.34
N GLU A 102 9.02 11.38 -1.94
CA GLU A 102 8.48 12.61 -2.51
C GLU A 102 9.43 13.76 -2.17
N SER A 103 9.97 14.43 -3.19
CA SER A 103 10.96 15.50 -2.99
C SER A 103 10.36 16.76 -2.36
N GLY A 104 9.03 16.86 -2.28
CA GLY A 104 8.31 18.08 -1.88
C GLY A 104 8.49 19.26 -2.85
N ALA A 105 9.30 19.10 -3.89
CA ALA A 105 9.55 20.12 -4.90
C ALA A 105 8.37 20.20 -5.87
N ALA A 106 7.95 21.41 -6.19
CA ALA A 106 6.92 21.60 -7.21
C ALA A 106 7.49 21.23 -8.58
N MET A 107 6.82 20.33 -9.30
CA MET A 107 7.12 20.07 -10.70
C MET A 107 6.91 21.37 -11.51
N PRO A 108 7.81 21.72 -12.45
CA PRO A 108 7.58 22.84 -13.35
C PRO A 108 6.23 22.68 -14.06
N GLY A 109 5.33 23.65 -13.86
CA GLY A 109 3.99 23.66 -14.48
C GLY A 109 2.84 23.01 -13.66
N ARG A 110 3.08 22.38 -12.50
CA ARG A 110 1.99 22.02 -11.57
C ARG A 110 1.74 23.14 -10.57
N SER A 111 0.63 23.85 -10.74
CA SER A 111 0.14 24.80 -9.74
C SER A 111 -0.13 24.10 -8.42
N ARG A 112 0.45 24.62 -7.34
CA ARG A 112 0.48 24.08 -5.98
C ARG A 112 -0.86 24.21 -5.24
N SER A 113 -2.02 24.18 -5.93
CA SER A 113 -3.26 24.75 -5.39
C SER A 113 -4.23 23.77 -4.70
N ILE A 114 -3.97 22.46 -4.65
CA ILE A 114 -4.95 21.50 -4.07
C ILE A 114 -4.47 20.74 -2.82
N LEU A 115 -3.19 20.84 -2.43
CA LEU A 115 -2.74 20.28 -1.16
C LEU A 115 -2.79 21.32 -0.03
N MET A 116 -3.98 21.88 0.23
CA MET A 116 -4.26 22.45 1.54
C MET A 116 -4.58 21.29 2.49
N ARG A 117 -3.52 20.70 3.07
CA ARG A 117 -3.63 19.94 4.32
C ARG A 117 -4.47 20.78 5.28
N GLY A 118 -5.58 20.20 5.75
CA GLY A 118 -6.52 20.85 6.64
C GLY A 118 -5.82 21.45 7.85
N LYS A 119 -5.76 22.79 7.89
CA LYS A 119 -5.61 23.53 9.15
C LYS A 119 -7.02 23.90 9.62
N PRO A 120 -7.51 23.32 10.73
CA PRO A 120 -8.91 23.47 11.17
C PRO A 120 -9.29 24.92 11.56
N GLU A 121 -8.29 25.79 11.77
CA GLU A 121 -8.49 27.16 12.25
C GLU A 121 -9.13 28.10 11.21
N ILE A 122 -8.87 27.90 9.92
CA ILE A 122 -9.39 28.79 8.86
C ILE A 122 -10.87 28.52 8.59
N ARG A 123 -11.35 27.30 8.86
CA ARG A 123 -12.76 26.93 8.69
C ARG A 123 -13.64 27.58 9.77
N GLN A 124 -13.12 27.71 10.99
CA GLN A 124 -13.81 28.36 12.11
C GLN A 124 -13.98 29.87 11.88
N GLN A 125 -12.95 30.56 11.38
CA GLN A 125 -13.05 32.00 11.09
C GLN A 125 -14.02 32.32 9.95
N ARG A 126 -14.15 31.43 8.96
CA ARG A 126 -15.11 31.61 7.85
C ARG A 126 -16.56 31.36 8.29
N LEU A 127 -16.79 30.38 9.17
CA LEU A 127 -18.11 30.11 9.75
C LEU A 127 -18.57 31.23 10.70
N GLN A 128 -17.68 31.80 11.52
CA GLN A 128 -18.00 32.94 12.38
C GLN A 128 -18.28 34.25 11.61
N ARG A 129 -17.76 34.39 10.37
CA ARG A 129 -18.12 35.51 9.48
C ARG A 129 -19.49 35.31 8.83
N LEU A 130 -19.86 34.07 8.50
CA LEU A 130 -21.18 33.73 7.95
C LEU A 130 -22.30 33.88 8.99
N GLN A 131 -22.06 33.54 10.26
CA GLN A 131 -23.04 33.72 11.34
C GLN A 131 -23.27 35.20 11.70
N ARG A 132 -22.26 36.06 11.54
CA ARG A 132 -22.39 37.52 11.74
C ARG A 132 -23.19 38.24 10.65
N HIS A 133 -23.28 37.67 9.44
CA HIS A 133 -24.10 38.24 8.37
C HIS A 133 -25.59 37.87 8.47
N HIS A 134 -25.97 36.89 9.29
CA HIS A 134 -27.36 36.43 9.43
C HIS A 134 -28.12 37.01 10.64
N SER A 135 -27.51 37.87 11.45
CA SER A 135 -28.10 38.44 12.67
C SER A 135 -28.60 39.90 12.53
N GLY A 136 -28.78 40.40 11.31
CA GLY A 136 -29.12 41.81 11.03
C GLY A 136 -30.51 42.08 10.42
N GLY A 137 -31.48 41.17 10.54
CA GLY A 137 -32.82 41.33 9.97
C GLY A 137 -33.93 41.31 11.01
N SER A 138 -34.16 42.44 11.68
CA SER A 138 -35.32 42.66 12.54
C SER A 138 -36.61 42.67 11.71
N TYR A 139 -37.50 41.71 11.97
CA TYR A 139 -38.89 41.73 11.51
C TYR A 139 -39.67 42.76 12.34
N ASP A 140 -39.99 43.90 11.76
CA ASP A 140 -40.95 44.84 12.35
C ASP A 140 -42.36 44.58 11.79
N ARG A 141 -43.31 44.40 12.70
CA ARG A 141 -44.74 44.23 12.40
C ARG A 141 -45.40 45.60 12.36
N GLN A 142 -46.50 45.65 11.59
CA GLN A 142 -47.59 46.64 11.63
C GLN A 142 -47.50 47.76 10.58
N LEU A 143 -48.38 47.72 9.58
CA LEU A 143 -49.65 48.49 9.57
C LEU A 143 -50.31 48.35 8.19
N ALA A 144 -51.49 47.70 8.15
CA ALA A 144 -52.41 47.77 7.03
C ALA A 144 -53.26 49.06 7.12
N PRO A 145 -53.77 49.55 5.97
CA PRO A 145 -55.19 49.86 5.95
C PRO A 145 -55.92 49.31 4.72
N ARG A 146 -57.15 48.84 4.97
CA ARG A 146 -58.20 48.45 4.01
C ARG A 146 -58.67 49.63 3.14
N ARG A 147 -59.07 49.35 1.89
CA ARG A 147 -60.30 49.83 1.17
C ARG A 147 -60.32 49.17 -0.24
N ARG A 148 -61.24 48.22 -0.52
CA ARG A 148 -62.60 48.30 -1.13
C ARG A 148 -62.68 48.80 -2.59
N ASN A 149 -63.21 47.90 -3.43
CA ASN A 149 -64.04 48.02 -4.65
C ASN A 149 -63.50 48.79 -5.88
N HIS A 150 -63.39 48.08 -7.00
CA HIS A 150 -64.45 48.02 -8.02
C HIS A 150 -64.41 46.71 -8.79
#